data_AF-A0A7W3P673-F1
#
_entry.id   AF-A0A7W3P673-F1
#
_cell.length_a   1.000
_cell.length_b   1.000
_cell.length_c   1.000
_cell.angle_alpha   90.00
_cell.angle_beta   90.00
_cell.angle_gamma   90.00
#
_symmetry.space_group_name_H-M   'P 1'
#
loop_
_entity.id
_entity.type
_entity.pdbx_description
1 polymer ?
#
loop_
_entity_poly.entity_id
_entity_poly.type
_entity_poly.pdbx_seq_one_letter_code
_entity_poly.pdbx_strand_id
1 'polypeptide(L)'
;MPRLTNQRYLQDRLLVIDAWLAKPNFFSCLSSKDQRSLHDFYRPSHDLSDQEAIVHRQVVSRVHPSLPQRAGRALQSLHQAKAEQRPANSAQPLATSGRRRVPSSTFRITVHPRLRPDPDPRQLLPAMRALLDQEQRRLDDERAAAGMD
;
A
#
# COMPACT_ATOMS: atom_id res chain seq x y z
N MET A 1 -17.06 -2.32 20.46
CA MET A 1 -16.90 -1.83 19.07
C MET A 1 -18.23 -1.97 18.37
N PRO A 2 -18.83 -0.89 17.85
CA PRO A 2 -20.05 -0.98 17.04
C PRO A 2 -19.85 -2.01 15.94
N ARG A 3 -20.85 -2.86 15.69
CA ARG A 3 -20.78 -3.81 14.57
C ARG A 3 -20.70 -3.01 13.27
N LEU A 4 -19.71 -3.29 12.43
CA LEU A 4 -19.55 -2.62 11.13
C LEU A 4 -20.73 -3.01 10.24
N THR A 5 -21.70 -2.11 10.08
CA THR A 5 -22.84 -2.27 9.16
C THR A 5 -22.41 -2.00 7.72
N ASN A 6 -23.21 -2.46 6.75
CA ASN A 6 -22.93 -2.17 5.33
C ASN A 6 -22.92 -0.67 5.06
N GLN A 7 -23.90 0.06 5.62
CA GLN A 7 -23.96 1.51 5.51
C GLN A 7 -22.70 2.18 6.06
N ARG A 8 -22.23 1.75 7.24
CA ARG A 8 -21.01 2.32 7.83
C ARG A 8 -19.77 2.01 6.99
N TYR A 9 -19.67 0.79 6.50
CA TYR A 9 -18.58 0.39 5.60
C TYR A 9 -18.53 1.25 4.34
N LEU A 10 -19.67 1.53 3.70
CA LEU A 10 -19.72 2.37 2.49
C LEU A 10 -19.35 3.83 2.80
N GLN A 11 -19.81 4.38 3.93
CA GLN A 11 -19.41 5.70 4.39
C GLN A 11 -17.89 5.79 4.62
N ASP A 12 -17.34 4.80 5.32
CA ASP A 12 -15.90 4.72 5.57
C ASP A 12 -15.13 4.55 4.25
N ARG A 13 -15.64 3.77 3.30
CA ARG A 13 -15.06 3.60 1.95
C ARG A 13 -14.99 4.91 1.19
N LEU A 14 -16.07 5.70 1.16
CA LEU A 14 -16.09 7.00 0.50
C LEU A 14 -15.06 7.96 1.10
N LEU A 15 -14.89 7.94 2.43
CA LEU A 15 -13.87 8.74 3.09
C LEU A 15 -12.45 8.31 2.68
N VAL A 16 -12.20 7.01 2.60
CA VAL A 16 -10.91 6.48 2.15
C VAL A 16 -10.64 6.85 0.69
N ILE A 17 -11.66 6.83 -0.18
CA ILE A 17 -11.56 7.28 -1.58
C ILE A 17 -11.23 8.78 -1.67
N ASP A 18 -11.93 9.64 -0.92
CA ASP A 18 -11.63 11.09 -0.85
C ASP A 18 -10.19 11.34 -0.41
N ALA A 19 -9.75 10.64 0.65
CA ALA A 19 -8.39 10.75 1.15
C ALA A 19 -7.34 10.28 0.13
N TRP A 20 -7.67 9.25 -0.66
CA TRP A 20 -6.77 8.70 -1.68
C TRP A 20 -6.64 9.58 -2.92
N LEU A 21 -7.77 10.11 -3.42
CA LEU A 21 -7.82 10.87 -4.68
C LEU A 21 -7.58 12.37 -4.46
N ALA A 22 -8.31 12.98 -3.53
CA ALA A 22 -8.31 14.44 -3.38
C ALA A 22 -7.24 14.95 -2.39
N LYS A 23 -6.85 14.13 -1.40
CA LYS A 23 -5.98 14.59 -0.30
C LYS A 23 -4.85 13.60 0.01
N PRO A 24 -3.96 13.35 -0.96
CA PRO A 24 -2.90 12.33 -0.83
C PRO A 24 -1.98 12.56 0.38
N ASN A 25 -1.87 13.80 0.87
CA ASN A 25 -1.08 14.16 2.05
C ASN A 25 -1.54 13.45 3.33
N PHE A 26 -2.84 13.20 3.51
CA PHE A 26 -3.32 12.49 4.70
C PHE A 26 -3.05 10.99 4.62
N PHE A 27 -3.14 10.43 3.41
CA PHE A 27 -2.84 9.02 3.18
C PHE A 27 -1.35 8.71 3.37
N SER A 28 -0.48 9.66 3.03
CA SER A 28 0.97 9.54 3.14
C SER A 28 1.51 9.69 4.57
N CYS A 29 0.70 10.22 5.50
CA CYS A 29 0.97 10.21 6.94
C CYS A 29 0.85 8.81 7.57
N LEU A 30 0.19 7.87 6.89
CA LEU A 30 0.01 6.51 7.38
C LEU A 30 1.25 5.65 7.11
N SER A 31 1.50 4.67 7.98
CA SER A 31 2.53 3.66 7.72
C SER A 31 2.20 2.87 6.45
N SER A 32 3.22 2.33 5.75
CA SER A 32 2.98 1.53 4.53
C SER A 32 2.06 0.32 4.79
N LYS A 33 2.13 -0.25 6.00
CA LYS A 33 1.25 -1.36 6.42
C LYS A 33 -0.20 -0.91 6.59
N ASP A 34 -0.43 0.29 7.09
CA ASP A 34 -1.77 0.85 7.27
C ASP A 34 -2.36 1.29 5.93
N GLN A 35 -1.57 1.94 5.08
CA GLN A 35 -1.93 2.24 3.69
C GLN A 35 -2.36 0.96 2.96
N ARG A 36 -1.57 -0.12 3.08
CA ARG A 36 -1.89 -1.42 2.48
C ARG A 36 -3.18 -2.01 3.04
N SER A 37 -3.37 -1.97 4.36
CA SER A 37 -4.57 -2.51 5.01
C SER A 37 -5.84 -1.79 4.56
N LEU A 38 -5.80 -0.46 4.44
CA LEU A 38 -6.91 0.32 3.88
C LEU A 38 -7.14 -0.03 2.41
N HIS A 39 -6.07 -0.19 1.64
CA HIS A 39 -6.16 -0.49 0.23
C HIS A 39 -6.80 -1.86 -0.04
N ASP A 40 -6.33 -2.90 0.63
CA ASP A 40 -6.84 -4.26 0.45
C ASP A 40 -8.31 -4.38 0.90
N PHE A 41 -8.71 -3.66 1.96
CA PHE A 41 -10.05 -3.77 2.52
C PHE A 41 -11.10 -2.89 1.83
N TYR A 42 -10.76 -1.65 1.47
CA TYR A 42 -11.70 -0.68 0.88
C TYR A 42 -11.56 -0.51 -0.63
N ARG A 43 -10.45 -0.97 -1.22
CA ARG A 43 -10.10 -0.82 -2.65
C ARG A 43 -10.40 0.59 -3.20
N PRO A 44 -9.77 1.65 -2.65
CA PRO A 44 -10.03 3.02 -3.07
C PRO A 44 -9.51 3.36 -4.48
N SER A 45 -8.64 2.53 -5.07
CA SER A 45 -8.23 2.69 -6.47
C SER A 45 -9.19 2.08 -7.49
N HIS A 46 -10.19 1.31 -7.04
CA HIS A 46 -11.11 0.59 -7.92
C HIS A 46 -12.49 1.25 -7.90
N ASP A 47 -13.07 1.42 -9.08
CA ASP A 47 -14.45 1.87 -9.24
C ASP A 47 -15.41 0.69 -9.04
N LEU A 48 -15.73 0.42 -7.78
CA LEU A 48 -16.70 -0.60 -7.38
C LEU A 48 -18.01 0.09 -7.02
N SER A 49 -19.12 -0.47 -7.53
CA SER A 49 -20.45 -0.17 -7.03
C SER A 49 -20.60 -0.56 -5.56
N ASP A 50 -21.62 -0.04 -4.89
CA ASP A 50 -21.88 -0.34 -3.47
C ASP A 50 -22.06 -1.84 -3.23
N GLN A 51 -22.75 -2.53 -4.14
CA GLN A 51 -22.97 -3.97 -4.03
C GLN A 51 -21.65 -4.75 -4.20
N GLU A 52 -20.82 -4.40 -5.17
CA GLU A 52 -19.51 -5.02 -5.37
C GLU A 52 -18.57 -4.76 -4.19
N ALA A 53 -18.61 -3.56 -3.60
CA ALA A 53 -17.84 -3.23 -2.41
C ALA A 53 -18.26 -4.07 -1.20
N ILE A 54 -19.57 -4.29 -1.01
CA ILE A 54 -20.09 -5.17 0.05
C ILE A 54 -19.67 -6.62 -0.17
N VAL A 55 -19.77 -7.13 -1.39
CA VAL A 55 -19.31 -8.48 -1.74
C VAL A 55 -17.81 -8.62 -1.49
N HIS A 56 -17.01 -7.66 -1.95
CA HIS A 56 -15.56 -7.62 -1.70
C HIS A 56 -15.25 -7.67 -0.20
N ARG A 57 -15.92 -6.83 0.61
CA ARG A 57 -15.79 -6.83 2.07
C ARG A 57 -16.04 -8.23 2.65
N GLN A 58 -17.12 -8.89 2.26
CA GLN A 58 -17.48 -10.23 2.77
C GLN A 58 -16.42 -11.26 2.40
N VAL A 59 -16.00 -11.27 1.13
CA VAL A 59 -14.96 -12.19 0.63
C VAL A 59 -13.65 -11.97 1.37
N VAL A 60 -13.16 -10.72 1.41
CA VAL A 60 -11.85 -10.42 2.01
C VAL A 60 -11.85 -10.65 3.53
N SER A 61 -12.98 -10.43 4.21
CA SER A 61 -13.12 -10.72 5.64
C SER A 61 -13.09 -12.21 5.92
N ARG A 62 -13.58 -13.04 5.00
CA ARG A 62 -13.52 -14.51 5.11
C ARG A 62 -12.12 -15.04 4.83
N VAL A 63 -11.45 -14.52 3.80
CA VAL A 63 -10.09 -14.95 3.40
C VAL A 63 -9.03 -14.44 4.39
N HIS A 64 -9.20 -13.23 4.91
CA HIS A 64 -8.28 -12.59 5.85
C HIS A 64 -9.03 -12.05 7.08
N PRO A 65 -9.33 -12.91 8.08
CA PRO A 65 -10.13 -12.51 9.25
C PRO A 65 -9.57 -11.34 10.07
N SER A 66 -8.25 -11.12 10.04
CA SER A 66 -7.59 -10.01 10.74
C SER A 66 -7.58 -8.69 9.97
N LEU A 67 -7.88 -8.72 8.66
CA LEU A 67 -7.82 -7.54 7.79
C LEU A 67 -8.85 -6.46 8.18
N PRO A 68 -10.13 -6.77 8.49
CA PRO A 68 -11.10 -5.75 8.93
C PRO A 68 -10.62 -4.99 10.17
N GLN A 69 -10.03 -5.68 11.14
CA GLN A 69 -9.54 -5.06 12.36
C GLN A 69 -8.33 -4.15 12.09
N ARG A 70 -7.40 -4.60 11.25
CA ARG A 70 -6.25 -3.79 10.82
C ARG A 70 -6.71 -2.54 10.04
N ALA A 71 -7.63 -2.71 9.10
CA ALA A 71 -8.19 -1.62 8.32
C ALA A 71 -8.96 -0.62 9.19
N GLY A 72 -9.68 -1.09 10.22
CA GLY A 72 -10.36 -0.24 11.19
C GLY A 72 -9.38 0.61 12.01
N ARG A 73 -8.26 0.03 12.46
CA ARG A 73 -7.18 0.78 13.15
C ARG A 73 -6.54 1.81 12.23
N ALA A 74 -6.22 1.43 11.00
CA ALA A 74 -5.66 2.32 10.00
C ALA A 74 -6.62 3.48 9.65
N LEU A 75 -7.92 3.22 9.60
CA LEU A 75 -8.96 4.24 9.39
C LEU A 75 -9.00 5.22 10.57
N GLN A 76 -8.90 4.73 11.80
CA GLN A 76 -8.81 5.59 12.98
C GLN A 76 -7.57 6.49 12.94
N SER A 77 -6.41 5.97 12.53
CA SER A 77 -5.20 6.77 12.33
C SER A 77 -5.38 7.83 11.22
N LEU A 78 -6.11 7.50 10.15
CA LEU A 78 -6.45 8.45 9.09
C LEU A 78 -7.35 9.58 9.61
N HIS A 79 -8.34 9.24 10.44
CA HIS A 79 -9.18 10.24 11.11
C HIS A 79 -8.37 11.16 12.02
N GLN A 80 -7.44 10.61 12.80
CA GLN A 80 -6.55 11.40 13.67
C GLN A 80 -5.66 12.32 12.85
N ALA A 81 -5.01 11.83 11.79
CA ALA A 81 -4.19 12.64 10.90
C ALA A 81 -4.98 13.81 10.28
N LYS A 82 -6.26 13.58 9.93
CA LYS A 82 -7.16 14.62 9.42
C LYS A 82 -7.54 15.64 10.50
N ALA A 83 -7.86 15.19 11.71
CA ALA A 83 -8.27 16.04 12.83
C ALA A 83 -7.12 16.92 13.34
N GLU A 84 -5.91 16.37 13.44
CA GLU A 84 -4.69 17.08 13.84
C GLU A 84 -4.20 18.07 12.76
N GLN A 85 -4.88 18.15 11.61
CA GLN A 85 -4.40 18.78 10.37
C GLN A 85 -2.93 18.45 10.09
N ARG A 86 -2.52 17.24 10.47
CA ARG A 86 -1.12 16.89 10.64
C ARG A 86 -0.44 17.07 9.28
N PRO A 87 0.39 18.11 9.08
CA PRO A 87 1.09 18.24 7.82
C PRO A 87 2.01 17.03 7.73
N ALA A 88 2.17 16.51 6.51
CA ALA A 88 2.92 15.28 6.25
C ALA A 88 4.29 15.26 6.97
N ASN A 89 4.89 16.44 7.18
CA ASN A 89 6.07 16.77 8.00
C ASN A 89 6.25 16.13 9.39
N SER A 90 5.26 15.43 9.96
CA SER A 90 5.36 14.87 11.33
C SER A 90 5.11 13.37 11.43
N ALA A 91 5.04 12.66 10.29
CA ALA A 91 5.28 11.22 10.30
C ALA A 91 6.68 11.01 10.89
N GLN A 92 6.77 10.39 12.07
CA GLN A 92 8.06 10.00 12.63
C GLN A 92 8.76 9.15 11.57
N PRO A 93 9.95 9.53 11.09
CA PRO A 93 10.67 8.71 10.16
C PRO A 93 10.88 7.36 10.84
N LEU A 94 10.30 6.28 10.26
CA LEU A 94 10.73 4.94 10.62
C LEU A 94 12.24 4.94 10.42
N ALA A 95 12.98 4.69 11.49
CA ALA A 95 14.43 4.72 11.49
C ALA A 95 14.96 3.64 10.53
N THR A 96 15.11 3.98 9.25
CA THR A 96 15.98 3.26 8.34
C THR A 96 17.40 3.62 8.76
N SER A 97 18.03 2.71 9.50
CA SER A 97 19.44 2.76 9.84
C SER A 97 20.26 2.92 8.56
N GLY A 98 20.99 4.04 8.43
CA GLY A 98 22.06 4.15 7.44
C GLY A 98 22.00 5.30 6.43
N ARG A 99 21.61 6.53 6.79
CA ARG A 99 21.85 7.69 5.91
C ARG A 99 22.68 8.79 6.56
N ARG A 100 23.80 9.07 5.91
CA ARG A 100 24.81 10.11 6.18
C ARG A 100 24.12 11.48 6.25
N ARG A 101 24.32 12.22 7.35
CA ARG A 101 23.83 13.60 7.49
C ARG A 101 24.54 14.49 6.47
N VAL A 102 23.79 15.10 5.56
CA VAL A 102 24.28 16.14 4.63
C VAL A 102 23.99 17.51 5.27
N PRO A 103 24.89 18.51 5.16
CA PRO A 103 24.67 19.81 5.79
C PRO A 103 23.45 20.54 5.22
N SER A 104 22.68 21.15 6.11
CA SER A 104 21.40 21.81 5.87
C SER A 104 21.56 23.11 5.08
N SER A 105 21.23 23.08 3.79
CA SER A 105 20.68 24.25 3.10
C SER A 105 19.18 24.35 3.43
N THR A 106 18.69 25.59 3.54
CA THR A 106 17.47 26.11 4.20
C THR A 106 16.11 25.51 3.78
N PHE A 107 16.07 24.40 3.04
CA PHE A 107 14.85 23.74 2.59
C PHE A 107 14.73 22.33 3.16
N ARG A 108 13.76 22.14 4.07
CA ARG A 108 13.40 20.82 4.59
C ARG A 108 12.46 20.13 3.61
N ILE A 109 13.02 19.36 2.68
CA ILE A 109 12.25 18.50 1.77
C ILE A 109 11.83 17.25 2.55
N THR A 110 10.53 17.09 2.80
CA THR A 110 9.98 15.86 3.39
C THR A 110 9.38 14.98 2.30
N VAL A 111 9.93 13.78 2.13
CA VAL A 111 9.43 12.78 1.17
C VAL A 111 8.55 11.78 1.91
N HIS A 112 7.31 11.58 1.46
CA HIS A 112 6.40 10.60 2.03
C HIS A 112 6.17 9.42 1.09
N PRO A 113 6.31 8.17 1.56
CA PRO A 113 6.01 7.01 0.75
C PRO A 113 4.50 6.89 0.54
N ARG A 114 4.10 6.83 -0.73
CA ARG A 114 2.73 6.45 -1.13
C ARG A 114 2.79 5.05 -1.71
N LEU A 115 2.02 4.13 -1.12
CA LEU A 115 1.90 2.78 -1.64
C LEU A 115 1.34 2.81 -3.06
N ARG A 116 1.99 2.11 -4.01
CA ARG A 116 1.39 1.73 -5.29
C ARG A 116 0.89 0.29 -5.16
N PRO A 117 -0.42 0.07 -5.02
CA PRO A 117 -0.99 -1.23 -4.69
C PRO A 117 -1.00 -2.18 -5.88
N ASP A 118 -1.25 -1.64 -7.06
CA ASP A 118 -1.22 -2.38 -8.31
C ASP A 118 0.17 -2.24 -8.93
N PRO A 119 0.88 -3.35 -9.22
CA PRO A 119 2.21 -3.29 -9.78
C PRO A 119 2.15 -2.75 -11.21
N ASP A 120 3.04 -1.83 -11.55
CA ASP A 120 3.12 -1.25 -12.89
C ASP A 120 3.60 -2.33 -13.88
N PRO A 121 2.77 -2.77 -14.85
CA PRO A 121 3.14 -3.82 -15.79
C PRO A 121 4.38 -3.44 -16.62
N ARG A 122 4.63 -2.14 -16.83
CA ARG A 122 5.82 -1.64 -17.54
C ARG A 122 7.10 -1.88 -16.75
N GLN A 123 7.01 -1.96 -15.42
CA GLN A 123 8.14 -2.24 -14.53
C GLN A 123 8.29 -3.73 -14.23
N LEU A 124 7.17 -4.49 -14.27
CA LEU A 124 7.16 -5.94 -14.05
C LEU A 124 7.78 -6.71 -15.22
N LEU A 125 7.45 -6.35 -16.46
CA LEU A 125 7.91 -7.09 -17.65
C LEU A 125 9.44 -7.16 -17.77
N PRO A 126 10.22 -6.06 -17.59
CA PRO A 126 11.68 -6.13 -17.60
C PRO A 126 12.24 -7.00 -16.49
N ALA A 127 11.68 -6.92 -15.28
CA ALA A 127 12.13 -7.71 -14.14
C ALA A 127 11.88 -9.21 -14.36
N MET A 128 10.73 -9.58 -14.91
CA MET A 128 10.43 -10.98 -15.26
C MET A 128 11.33 -11.51 -16.37
N ARG A 129 11.62 -10.70 -17.40
CA ARG A 129 12.58 -11.07 -18.46
C ARG A 129 13.97 -11.31 -17.90
N ALA A 130 14.48 -10.41 -17.06
CA ALA A 130 15.79 -10.58 -16.44
C ALA A 130 15.88 -11.86 -15.60
N LEU A 131 14.78 -12.24 -14.92
CA LEU A 131 14.70 -13.45 -14.12
C LEU A 131 14.68 -14.72 -14.98
N LEU A 132 13.97 -14.70 -16.11
CA LEU A 132 13.98 -15.78 -17.10
C LEU A 132 15.36 -15.94 -17.76
N ASP A 133 16.01 -14.84 -18.13
CA ASP A 133 17.36 -14.85 -18.71
C ASP A 133 18.39 -15.43 -17.71
N GLN A 134 18.22 -15.13 -16.42
CA GLN A 134 19.07 -15.67 -15.36
C GLN A 134 18.89 -17.18 -15.22
N GLU A 135 17.65 -17.67 -15.25
CA GLU A 135 17.37 -19.10 -15.13
C GLU A 135 17.81 -19.86 -16.38
N GLN A 136 17.67 -19.26 -17.57
CA GLN A 136 18.14 -19.86 -18.81
C GLN A 136 19.66 -20.05 -18.80
N ARG A 137 20.42 -19.01 -18.37
CA ARG A 137 21.89 -19.12 -18.21
C ARG A 137 22.28 -20.19 -17.22
N ARG A 138 21.57 -20.27 -16.09
CA ARG A 138 21.81 -21.31 -15.09
C ARG A 138 21.62 -22.71 -15.68
N LEU A 139 20.56 -22.93 -16.45
CA LEU A 139 20.30 -24.21 -17.12
C LEU A 139 21.33 -24.52 -18.21
N ASP A 140 21.76 -23.51 -18.96
CA ASP A 140 22.78 -23.67 -19.99
C ASP A 140 24.15 -24.01 -19.37
N ASP A 141 24.50 -23.38 -18.24
CA ASP A 141 25.69 -23.71 -17.45
C ASP A 141 25.62 -25.13 -16.88
N GLU A 142 24.45 -25.56 -16.38
CA GLU A 142 24.22 -26.92 -15.89
C GLU A 142 24.33 -27.96 -17.02
N ARG A 143 23.84 -27.66 -18.24
CA ARG A 143 23.98 -28.52 -19.43
C ARG A 143 25.42 -28.63 -19.92
N ALA A 144 26.14 -27.50 -19.96
CA ALA A 144 27.56 -27.46 -20.32
C ALA A 144 28.41 -28.25 -19.30
N ALA A 145 28.08 -28.17 -18.01
CA ALA A 145 28.74 -28.96 -16.97
C ALA A 145 28.42 -30.46 -17.02
N ALA A 146 27.26 -30.85 -17.58
CA ALA A 146 26.83 -32.24 -17.69
C ALA A 146 27.42 -32.99 -18.91
N GLY A 147 28.13 -32.31 -19.82
CA GLY A 147 28.86 -32.95 -20.92
C GLY A 147 27.98 -33.67 -21.95
N MET A 148 26.74 -33.22 -22.16
CA MET A 148 25.88 -33.69 -23.24
C MET A 148 26.05 -32.80 -24.47
N ASP A 149 26.95 -33.20 -25.39
CA ASP A 149 26.89 -32.86 -26.83
C ASP A 149 26.26 -34.02 -27.60
#